data_AF-A0A534SRJ8-F1
#
_entry.id   AF-A0A534SRJ8-F1
#
_cell.length_a   1.000
_cell.length_b   1.000
_cell.length_c   1.000
_cell.angle_alpha   90.00
_cell.angle_beta   90.00
_cell.angle_gamma   90.00
#
_symmetry.space_group_name_H-M   'P 1'
#
loop_
_entity.id
_entity.type
_entity.pdbx_description
1 polymer ?
#
loop_
_entity_poly.entity_id
_entity_poly.type
_entity_poly.pdbx_seq_one_letter_code
_entity_poly.pdbx_strand_id
1 'polypeptide(L)'
;MAWWLWVLLGFALVLCELLTPGGFFFLFFGLGAVAVGALVWLGAAGPAWLQWFLFSLISIGFLVPLRGRLLRRMVAGDDAAARVDALVGQVAVLLDDLPPGEVGKAELRGTAWNARNEGERALRRGQRGRVTRVDGLTLWLQPE
;
A
#
# COMPACT_ATOMS: atom_id res chain seq x y z
N MET A 1 6.84 1.89 39.93
CA MET A 1 7.72 2.46 38.88
C MET A 1 7.38 3.93 38.69
N ALA A 2 8.36 4.76 38.37
CA ALA A 2 8.11 6.19 38.14
C ALA A 2 7.51 6.43 36.75
N TRP A 3 6.59 7.37 36.64
CA TRP A 3 5.85 7.69 35.40
C TRP A 3 6.77 8.09 34.25
N TRP A 4 7.89 8.76 34.53
CA TRP A 4 8.84 9.25 33.52
C TRP A 4 9.58 8.12 32.79
N LEU A 5 9.73 6.94 33.40
CA LEU A 5 10.32 5.77 32.74
C LEU A 5 9.46 5.27 31.58
N TRP A 6 8.14 5.29 31.76
CA TRP A 6 7.17 4.91 30.73
C TRP A 6 7.15 5.91 29.58
N VAL A 7 7.23 7.21 29.90
CA VAL A 7 7.31 8.27 28.90
C VAL A 7 8.61 8.16 28.09
N LEU A 8 9.75 7.93 28.75
CA LEU A 8 11.05 7.73 28.11
C LEU A 8 11.03 6.51 27.18
N LEU A 9 10.48 5.38 27.65
CA LEU A 9 10.32 4.17 26.85
C LEU A 9 9.44 4.43 25.63
N GLY A 10 8.32 5.15 25.80
CA GLY A 10 7.42 5.51 24.71
C GLY A 10 8.12 6.34 23.64
N PHE A 11 8.90 7.33 24.05
CA PHE A 11 9.67 8.17 23.14
C PHE A 11 10.76 7.39 22.39
N ALA A 12 11.46 6.50 23.10
CA ALA A 12 12.48 5.63 22.50
C ALA A 12 11.87 4.70 21.43
N LEU A 13 10.70 4.11 21.70
CA LEU A 13 9.99 3.27 20.74
C LEU A 13 9.55 4.06 19.49
N VAL A 14 9.02 5.27 19.68
CA VAL A 14 8.68 6.15 18.54
C VAL A 14 9.92 6.54 17.75
N LEU A 15 11.07 6.77 18.40
CA LEU A 15 12.32 7.06 17.70
C LEU A 15 12.84 5.85 16.91
N CYS A 16 12.72 4.64 17.47
CA CYS A 16 13.06 3.39 16.78
C CYS A 16 12.16 3.14 15.55
N GLU A 17 10.92 3.61 15.56
CA GLU A 17 10.04 3.56 14.40
C GLU A 17 10.65 4.31 13.20
N LEU A 18 11.28 5.48 13.42
CA LEU A 18 11.90 6.25 12.34
C LEU A 18 13.06 5.49 11.67
N LEU A 19 13.67 4.53 12.36
CA LEU A 19 14.73 3.67 11.83
C LEU A 19 14.18 2.45 11.06
N THR A 20 12.88 2.17 11.14
CA THR A 20 12.24 0.96 10.58
C THR A 20 11.14 1.33 9.57
N PRO A 21 11.48 1.65 8.30
CA PRO A 21 10.47 2.00 7.31
C PRO A 21 9.46 0.86 7.08
N GLY A 22 8.17 1.19 7.21
CA GLY A 22 7.06 0.29 6.87
C GLY A 22 6.54 -0.60 8.01
N GLY A 23 7.15 -0.51 9.20
CA GLY A 23 6.83 -1.34 10.35
C GLY A 23 6.22 -0.56 11.51
N PHE A 24 5.10 0.15 11.29
CA PHE A 24 4.33 1.02 12.24
C PHE A 24 4.01 0.42 13.64
N PHE A 25 4.55 -0.73 13.99
CA PHE A 25 4.43 -1.42 15.27
C PHE A 25 4.97 -0.57 16.42
N PHE A 26 6.19 -0.04 16.32
CA PHE A 26 6.84 0.63 17.44
C PHE A 26 6.14 1.94 17.81
N LEU A 27 5.51 2.60 16.85
CA LEU A 27 4.62 3.75 17.12
C LEU A 27 3.48 3.39 18.09
N PHE A 28 2.80 2.26 17.89
CA PHE A 28 1.67 1.84 18.74
C PHE A 28 2.09 1.42 20.13
N PHE A 29 3.21 0.70 20.23
CA PHE A 29 3.82 0.39 21.52
C PHE A 29 4.29 1.66 22.23
N GLY A 30 4.84 2.63 21.50
CA GLY A 30 5.23 3.93 22.05
C GLY A 30 4.06 4.70 22.64
N LEU A 31 2.94 4.75 21.89
CA LEU A 31 1.71 5.39 22.35
C LEU A 31 1.11 4.67 23.57
N GLY A 32 1.17 3.34 23.60
CA GLY A 32 0.77 2.52 24.74
C GLY A 32 1.62 2.79 25.99
N ALA A 33 2.93 2.96 25.84
CA ALA A 33 3.83 3.31 26.95
C ALA A 33 3.51 4.70 27.52
N VAL A 34 3.28 5.69 26.67
CA VAL A 34 2.87 7.05 27.12
C VAL A 34 1.52 7.02 27.85
N ALA A 35 0.55 6.26 27.34
CA ALA A 35 -0.75 6.11 27.98
C ALA A 35 -0.61 5.49 29.39
N VAL A 36 0.17 4.41 29.54
CA VAL A 36 0.45 3.83 30.86
C VAL A 36 1.20 4.81 31.76
N GLY A 37 2.16 5.57 31.23
CA GLY A 37 2.83 6.64 31.96
C GLY A 37 1.85 7.68 32.52
N ALA A 38 0.85 8.09 31.73
CA ALA A 38 -0.21 8.99 32.18
C ALA A 38 -1.10 8.35 33.26
N LEU A 39 -1.46 7.06 33.13
CA LEU A 39 -2.19 6.33 34.17
C LEU A 39 -1.38 6.22 35.49
N VAL A 40 -0.05 6.06 35.41
CA VAL A 40 0.82 6.05 36.59
C VAL A 40 0.84 7.43 37.24
N TRP A 41 0.90 8.50 36.43
CA TRP A 41 0.85 9.88 36.93
C TRP A 41 -0.48 10.20 37.63
N LEU A 42 -1.60 9.69 37.12
CA LEU A 42 -2.93 9.83 37.72
C LEU A 42 -3.16 8.92 38.95
N GLY A 43 -2.16 8.11 39.34
CA GLY A 43 -2.28 7.16 40.46
C GLY A 43 -3.17 5.94 40.17
N ALA A 44 -3.63 5.77 38.93
CA ALA A 44 -4.60 4.73 38.54
C ALA A 44 -3.94 3.43 38.03
N ALA A 45 -2.62 3.40 37.84
CA ALA A 45 -1.93 2.25 37.23
C ALA A 45 -1.57 1.12 38.20
N GLY A 46 -1.75 1.32 39.51
CA GLY A 46 -1.51 0.30 40.53
C GLY A 46 -0.07 -0.25 40.57
N PRO A 47 0.12 -1.51 41.03
CA PRO A 47 1.43 -2.14 41.18
C PRO A 47 2.11 -2.41 39.84
N ALA A 48 3.44 -2.59 39.84
CA ALA A 48 4.24 -2.71 38.61
C ALA A 48 3.76 -3.81 37.64
N TRP A 49 3.26 -4.96 38.14
CA TRP A 49 2.73 -6.03 37.30
C TRP A 49 1.48 -5.61 36.53
N LEU A 50 0.61 -4.79 37.13
CA LEU A 50 -0.59 -4.25 36.49
C LEU A 50 -0.22 -3.25 35.40
N GLN A 51 0.84 -2.48 35.59
CA GLN A 51 1.36 -1.53 34.59
C GLN A 51 1.80 -2.26 33.30
N TRP A 52 2.51 -3.37 33.44
CA TRP A 52 2.90 -4.22 32.30
C TRP A 52 1.71 -4.87 31.61
N PHE A 53 0.70 -5.29 32.37
CA PHE A 53 -0.53 -5.85 31.81
C PHE A 53 -1.31 -4.79 31.02
N LEU A 54 -1.50 -3.60 31.60
CA LEU A 54 -2.15 -2.46 30.94
C LEU A 54 -1.39 -2.02 29.68
N PHE A 55 -0.06 -1.99 29.72
CA PHE A 55 0.77 -1.67 28.58
C PHE A 55 0.53 -2.63 27.41
N SER A 56 0.55 -3.94 27.68
CA SER A 56 0.30 -4.95 26.67
C SER A 56 -1.12 -4.82 26.08
N LEU A 57 -2.12 -4.67 26.95
CA LEU A 57 -3.52 -4.54 26.54
C LEU A 57 -3.77 -3.28 25.69
N ILE A 58 -3.24 -2.13 26.11
CA ILE A 58 -3.39 -0.85 25.39
C ILE A 58 -2.63 -0.89 24.07
N SER A 59 -1.42 -1.45 24.04
CA SER A 59 -0.62 -1.56 22.81
C SER A 59 -1.28 -2.47 21.79
N ILE A 60 -1.79 -3.63 22.21
CA ILE A 60 -2.56 -4.54 21.34
C ILE A 60 -3.87 -3.88 20.89
N GLY A 61 -4.54 -3.17 21.80
CA GLY A 61 -5.76 -2.41 21.52
C GLY A 61 -5.57 -1.31 20.48
N PHE A 62 -4.41 -0.65 20.44
CA PHE A 62 -4.05 0.27 19.36
C PHE A 62 -3.63 -0.45 18.08
N LEU A 63 -2.90 -1.56 18.20
CA LEU A 63 -2.35 -2.27 17.05
C LEU A 63 -3.44 -2.88 16.15
N VAL A 64 -4.44 -3.56 16.72
CA VAL A 64 -5.45 -4.30 15.96
C VAL A 64 -6.31 -3.42 15.03
N PRO A 65 -6.99 -2.36 15.52
CA PRO A 65 -7.84 -1.52 14.67
C PRO A 65 -7.02 -0.60 13.76
N LEU A 66 -5.88 -0.08 14.24
CA LEU A 66 -5.12 0.88 13.45
C LEU A 66 -4.28 0.21 12.38
N ARG A 67 -3.74 -1.01 12.59
CA ARG A 67 -3.09 -1.79 11.53
C ARG A 67 -4.04 -2.03 10.38
N GLY A 68 -5.26 -2.50 10.66
CA GLY A 68 -6.26 -2.78 9.63
C GLY A 68 -6.73 -1.55 8.85
N ARG A 69 -6.72 -0.36 9.48
CA ARG A 69 -7.14 0.91 8.86
C ARG A 69 -5.98 1.61 8.14
N LEU A 70 -4.77 1.50 8.67
CA LEU A 70 -3.55 2.09 8.09
C LEU A 70 -3.10 1.29 6.86
N LEU A 71 -3.07 -0.05 6.95
CA LEU A 71 -2.79 -0.89 5.77
C LEU A 71 -3.83 -0.67 4.67
N ARG A 72 -5.13 -0.57 5.00
CA ARG A 72 -6.16 -0.27 3.99
C ARG A 72 -5.98 1.11 3.35
N ARG A 73 -5.54 2.12 4.11
CA ARG A 73 -5.26 3.46 3.56
C ARG A 73 -3.96 3.54 2.78
N MET A 74 -2.95 2.76 3.14
CA MET A 74 -1.69 2.69 2.40
C MET A 74 -1.81 1.85 1.12
N VAL A 75 -2.58 0.76 1.15
CA VAL A 75 -2.94 -0.03 -0.04
C VAL A 75 -3.86 0.78 -0.97
N ALA A 76 -4.73 1.64 -0.43
CA ALA A 76 -5.45 2.63 -1.25
C ALA A 76 -4.52 3.70 -1.87
N GLY A 77 -3.27 3.82 -1.40
CA GLY A 77 -2.23 4.63 -2.04
C GLY A 77 -1.55 3.93 -3.22
N ASP A 78 -1.80 2.63 -3.42
CA ASP A 78 -1.37 1.84 -4.57
C ASP A 78 -2.33 2.00 -5.76
N ASP A 79 -2.82 3.24 -5.94
CA ASP A 79 -3.59 3.71 -7.10
C ASP A 79 -2.89 3.43 -8.45
N ALA A 80 -1.62 3.00 -8.44
CA ALA A 80 -0.96 2.47 -9.63
C ALA A 80 -1.69 1.22 -10.16
N ALA A 81 -2.03 0.25 -9.31
CA ALA A 81 -2.76 -0.94 -9.73
C ALA A 81 -4.19 -0.60 -10.19
N ALA A 82 -4.89 0.28 -9.46
CA ALA A 82 -6.23 0.73 -9.83
C ALA A 82 -6.25 1.58 -11.12
N ARG A 83 -5.23 2.40 -11.39
CA ARG A 83 -5.09 3.16 -12.64
C ARG A 83 -4.70 2.27 -13.82
N VAL A 84 -3.92 1.23 -13.59
CA VAL A 84 -3.57 0.22 -14.61
C VAL A 84 -4.81 -0.61 -14.99
N ASP A 85 -5.64 -1.01 -14.02
CA ASP A 85 -6.93 -1.64 -14.27
C ASP A 85 -7.92 -0.70 -14.99
N ALA A 86 -7.84 0.61 -14.76
CA ALA A 86 -8.67 1.59 -15.48
C ALA A 86 -8.35 1.71 -16.98
N LEU A 87 -7.19 1.20 -17.44
CA LEU A 87 -6.83 1.13 -18.86
C LEU A 87 -7.47 -0.08 -19.55
N VAL A 88 -7.87 -1.12 -18.78
CA VAL A 88 -8.56 -2.30 -19.29
C VAL A 88 -9.93 -1.90 -19.84
N GLY A 89 -10.24 -2.38 -21.04
CA GLY A 89 -11.46 -2.07 -21.78
C GLY A 89 -11.38 -0.80 -22.64
N GLN A 90 -10.32 0.01 -22.53
CA GLN A 90 -10.10 1.15 -23.42
C GLN A 90 -9.56 0.72 -24.78
N VAL A 91 -9.65 1.61 -25.76
CA VAL A 91 -9.17 1.40 -27.11
C VAL A 91 -7.84 2.12 -27.30
N ALA A 92 -6.80 1.37 -27.61
CA ALA A 92 -5.50 1.89 -28.02
C ALA A 92 -5.38 1.87 -29.55
N VAL A 93 -4.66 2.84 -30.12
CA VAL A 93 -4.39 2.92 -31.56
C VAL A 93 -2.99 2.40 -31.83
N LEU A 94 -2.84 1.42 -32.72
CA LEU A 94 -1.53 0.86 -33.02
C LEU A 94 -0.62 1.86 -33.73
N LEU A 95 0.61 2.00 -33.24
CA LEU A 95 1.65 2.82 -33.84
C LEU A 95 2.49 2.04 -34.86
N ASP A 96 2.61 0.73 -34.67
CA ASP A 96 3.33 -0.21 -35.52
C ASP A 96 2.41 -1.37 -35.94
N ASP A 97 2.77 -2.10 -37.00
CA ASP A 97 2.11 -3.35 -37.35
C ASP A 97 2.43 -4.41 -36.28
N LEU A 98 1.40 -5.12 -35.81
CA LEU A 98 1.51 -6.04 -34.68
C LEU A 98 0.97 -7.44 -35.04
N PRO A 99 1.86 -8.36 -35.44
CA PRO A 99 1.53 -9.75 -35.67
C PRO A 99 0.98 -10.45 -34.40
N PRO A 100 0.24 -11.55 -34.54
CA PRO A 100 -0.24 -12.36 -33.41
C PRO A 100 0.91 -12.78 -32.49
N GLY A 101 0.79 -12.51 -31.19
CA GLY A 101 1.77 -12.91 -30.18
C GLY A 101 3.04 -12.05 -30.10
N GLU A 102 3.24 -11.09 -31.00
CA GLU A 102 4.37 -10.16 -30.97
C GLU A 102 4.10 -8.91 -30.12
N VAL A 103 5.17 -8.19 -29.79
CA VAL A 103 5.15 -6.94 -29.02
C VAL A 103 5.56 -5.78 -29.93
N GLY A 104 4.76 -4.72 -29.93
CA GLY A 104 5.00 -3.48 -30.65
C GLY A 104 4.53 -2.29 -29.81
N LYS A 105 4.17 -1.19 -30.46
CA LYS A 105 3.73 0.03 -29.77
C LYS A 105 2.30 0.40 -30.13
N ALA A 106 1.57 0.86 -29.13
CA ALA A 106 0.24 1.46 -29.31
C ALA A 106 0.13 2.75 -28.50
N GLU A 107 -0.63 3.69 -29.03
CA GLU A 107 -0.96 4.94 -28.37
C GLU A 107 -2.27 4.79 -27.61
N LEU A 108 -2.24 5.11 -26.31
CA LEU A 108 -3.41 5.16 -25.46
C LEU A 108 -3.38 6.48 -24.70
N ARG A 109 -4.43 7.30 -24.88
CA ARG A 109 -4.57 8.64 -24.27
C ARG A 109 -3.37 9.58 -24.55
N GLY A 110 -2.83 9.57 -25.77
CA GLY A 110 -1.71 10.43 -26.13
C GLY A 110 -0.34 9.97 -25.63
N THR A 111 -0.24 8.78 -25.03
CA THR A 111 1.02 8.19 -24.54
C THR A 111 1.30 6.89 -25.30
N ALA A 112 2.55 6.68 -25.70
CA ALA A 112 2.98 5.43 -26.31
C ALA A 112 3.24 4.35 -25.25
N TRP A 113 2.59 3.21 -25.39
CA TRP A 113 2.73 2.03 -24.55
C TRP A 113 3.26 0.85 -25.34
N ASN A 114 3.93 -0.09 -24.66
CA ASN A 114 4.19 -1.39 -25.27
C ASN A 114 2.86 -2.13 -25.40
N ALA A 115 2.63 -2.76 -26.53
CA ALA A 115 1.41 -3.46 -26.83
C ALA A 115 1.72 -4.87 -27.33
N ARG A 116 1.02 -5.88 -26.83
CA ARG A 116 1.12 -7.26 -27.25
C ARG A 116 -0.21 -7.71 -27.84
N ASN A 117 -0.17 -8.35 -29.00
CA ASN A 117 -1.37 -8.89 -29.63
C ASN A 117 -1.72 -10.25 -29.01
N GLU A 118 -2.87 -10.33 -28.35
CA GLU A 118 -3.43 -11.55 -27.76
C GLU A 118 -4.34 -12.31 -28.75
N GLY A 119 -4.75 -11.66 -29.84
CA GLY A 119 -5.61 -12.25 -30.85
C GLY A 119 -4.86 -13.07 -31.91
N GLU A 120 -5.62 -13.87 -32.67
CA GLU A 120 -5.10 -14.68 -33.78
C GLU A 120 -4.91 -13.87 -35.09
N ARG A 121 -5.39 -12.61 -35.13
CA ARG A 121 -5.31 -11.75 -36.31
C ARG A 121 -4.25 -10.69 -36.13
N ALA A 122 -3.44 -10.47 -37.18
CA ALA A 122 -2.49 -9.37 -37.22
C ALA A 122 -3.23 -8.03 -37.19
N LEU A 123 -2.83 -7.14 -36.28
CA LEU A 123 -3.31 -5.77 -36.21
C LEU A 123 -2.37 -4.89 -37.02
N ARG A 124 -2.92 -4.01 -37.85
CA ARG A 124 -2.11 -3.07 -38.65
C ARG A 124 -1.96 -1.73 -37.95
N ARG A 125 -0.89 -1.00 -38.28
CA ARG A 125 -0.70 0.39 -37.86
C ARG A 125 -1.95 1.22 -38.15
N GLY A 126 -2.38 2.01 -37.16
CA GLY A 126 -3.58 2.84 -37.19
C GLY A 126 -4.89 2.10 -36.88
N GLN A 127 -4.87 0.78 -36.71
CA GLN A 127 -6.04 0.04 -36.24
C GLN A 127 -6.25 0.23 -34.74
N ARG A 128 -7.49 0.02 -34.33
CA ARG A 128 -7.94 0.08 -32.94
C ARG A 128 -7.87 -1.31 -32.33
N GLY A 129 -7.20 -1.43 -31.19
CA GLY A 129 -7.16 -2.63 -30.37
C GLY A 129 -7.75 -2.34 -29.00
N ARG A 130 -8.62 -3.23 -28.52
CA ARG A 130 -9.19 -3.12 -27.18
C ARG A 130 -8.24 -3.75 -26.16
N VAL A 131 -7.95 -3.03 -25.08
CA VAL A 131 -7.10 -3.53 -23.99
C VAL A 131 -7.86 -4.59 -23.20
N THR A 132 -7.42 -5.84 -23.24
CA THR A 132 -7.99 -6.95 -22.46
C THR A 132 -7.35 -7.06 -21.08
N ARG A 133 -6.05 -6.77 -21.01
CA ARG A 133 -5.24 -6.87 -19.79
C ARG A 133 -4.07 -5.89 -19.85
N VAL A 134 -3.56 -5.49 -18.70
CA VAL A 134 -2.27 -4.79 -18.60
C VAL A 134 -1.32 -5.62 -17.74
N ASP A 135 -0.09 -5.79 -18.22
CA ASP A 135 0.98 -6.50 -17.52
C ASP A 135 2.21 -5.58 -17.43
N GLY A 136 2.37 -4.95 -16.27
CA GLY A 136 3.39 -3.92 -16.03
C GLY A 136 3.22 -2.72 -16.97
N LEU A 137 4.15 -2.57 -17.91
CA LEU A 137 4.16 -1.51 -18.93
C LEU A 137 3.68 -1.99 -20.31
N THR A 138 3.10 -3.20 -20.38
CA THR A 138 2.62 -3.82 -21.62
C THR A 138 1.12 -3.99 -21.62
N LEU A 139 0.44 -3.42 -22.62
CA LEU A 139 -0.98 -3.58 -22.86
C LEU A 139 -1.20 -4.83 -23.71
N TRP A 140 -2.10 -5.71 -23.29
CA TRP A 140 -2.57 -6.83 -24.10
C TRP A 140 -3.77 -6.35 -24.90
N LEU A 141 -3.68 -6.44 -26.22
CA LEU A 141 -4.67 -5.94 -27.16
C LEU A 141 -5.34 -7.09 -27.90
N GLN A 142 -6.65 -6.98 -28.07
CA GLN A 142 -7.44 -7.82 -28.95
C GLN A 142 -8.07 -6.95 -30.06
N PRO A 143 -8.23 -7.47 -31.29
CA PRO A 143 -8.98 -6.78 -32.33
C PRO A 143 -10.40 -6.48 -31.87
N GLU A 144 -10.87 -5.24 -32.10
CA GLU A 144 -12.28 -4.88 -31.98
C GLU A 144 -13.12 -5.52 -33.10
#